data_AF-A0A2V8QN85-F1
#
_entry.id   AF-A0A2V8QN85-F1
#
_cell.length_a   1.000
_cell.length_b   1.000
_cell.length_c   1.000
_cell.angle_alpha   90.00
_cell.angle_beta   90.00
_cell.angle_gamma   90.00
#
_symmetry.space_group_name_H-M   'P 1'
#
loop_
_entity.id
_entity.type
_entity.pdbx_description
1 polymer ?
#
loop_
_entity_poly.entity_id
_entity_poly.type
_entity_poly.pdbx_seq_one_letter_code
_entity_poly.pdbx_strand_id
1 'polypeptide(L)'
;MIAKNNADIAEVKEKIEQALLDYFHPLKGGEDKQGWPFGGNIFFSRVYQQVFSVTGVERVESVIIELDGEEAPECRDVPIDDGILVYSTEHEVTVNYSFEE
;
A
#
# COMPACT_ATOMS: atom_id res chain seq x y z
N MET A 1 5.16 -7.84 -6.25
CA MET A 1 3.86 -8.53 -6.02
C MET A 1 3.72 -9.70 -6.98
N ILE A 2 3.12 -10.80 -6.55
CA ILE A 2 2.79 -11.94 -7.41
C ILE A 2 1.30 -11.93 -7.73
N ALA A 3 0.98 -11.92 -9.03
CA ALA A 3 -0.37 -12.06 -9.53
C ALA A 3 -0.73 -13.54 -9.75
N LYS A 4 -2.02 -13.85 -9.61
CA LYS A 4 -2.58 -15.14 -10.00
C LYS A 4 -2.32 -15.41 -11.47
N ASN A 5 -2.04 -16.66 -11.82
CA ASN A 5 -1.70 -17.09 -13.19
C ASN A 5 -2.74 -16.74 -14.28
N ASN A 6 -3.99 -16.43 -13.90
CA ASN A 6 -5.07 -16.06 -14.82
C ASN A 6 -5.47 -14.57 -14.77
N ALA A 7 -4.77 -13.75 -13.98
CA ALA A 7 -5.03 -12.32 -13.87
C ALA A 7 -4.17 -11.52 -14.87
N ASP A 8 -4.68 -10.38 -15.34
CA ASP A 8 -3.86 -9.43 -16.11
C ASP A 8 -2.98 -8.62 -15.16
N ILE A 9 -1.65 -8.72 -15.32
CA ILE A 9 -0.68 -8.03 -14.45
C ILE A 9 -0.78 -6.51 -14.53
N ALA A 10 -1.14 -5.95 -15.69
CA ALA A 10 -1.29 -4.51 -15.85
C ALA A 10 -2.52 -4.01 -15.09
N GLU A 11 -3.63 -4.74 -15.19
CA GLU A 11 -4.86 -4.45 -14.44
C GLU A 11 -4.64 -4.61 -12.93
N VAL A 12 -3.93 -5.65 -12.49
CA VAL A 12 -3.59 -5.84 -11.07
C VAL A 12 -2.73 -4.70 -10.57
N LYS A 13 -1.72 -4.27 -11.33
CA LYS A 13 -0.87 -3.14 -10.99
C LYS A 13 -1.70 -1.86 -10.79
N GLU A 14 -2.51 -1.50 -11.77
CA GLU A 14 -3.37 -0.31 -11.71
C GLU A 14 -4.31 -0.33 -10.49
N LYS A 15 -4.88 -1.50 -10.19
CA LYS A 15 -5.76 -1.67 -9.01
C LYS A 15 -5.01 -1.53 -7.69
N ILE A 16 -3.76 -1.99 -7.61
CA ILE A 16 -2.92 -1.80 -6.41
C ILE A 16 -2.60 -0.31 -6.23
N GLU A 17 -2.16 0.35 -7.30
CA GLU A 17 -1.87 1.79 -7.27
C GLU A 17 -3.09 2.58 -6.83
N GLN A 18 -4.26 2.30 -7.40
CA GLN A 18 -5.52 2.96 -7.03
C GLN A 18 -5.92 2.66 -5.58
N ALA A 19 -5.80 1.41 -5.12
CA ALA A 19 -6.13 1.05 -3.74
C ALA A 19 -5.26 1.80 -2.73
N LEU A 20 -3.97 1.95 -3.02
CA LEU A 20 -3.04 2.70 -2.17
C LEU A 20 -3.32 4.21 -2.23
N LEU A 21 -3.60 4.77 -3.41
CA LEU A 21 -4.00 6.18 -3.56
C LEU A 21 -5.29 6.48 -2.79
N ASP A 22 -6.28 5.61 -2.87
CA ASP A 22 -7.53 5.75 -2.12
C ASP A 22 -7.29 5.64 -0.61
N TYR A 23 -6.45 4.70 -0.19
CA TYR A 23 -6.12 4.49 1.21
C TYR A 23 -5.37 5.67 1.83
N PHE A 24 -4.42 6.26 1.10
CA PHE A 24 -3.65 7.42 1.55
C PHE A 24 -4.28 8.76 1.13
N HIS A 25 -5.50 8.76 0.61
CA HIS A 25 -6.21 10.01 0.31
C HIS A 25 -6.51 10.76 1.62
N PRO A 26 -6.08 12.03 1.79
CA PRO A 26 -6.12 12.72 3.09
C PRO A 26 -7.53 12.91 3.64
N LEU A 27 -8.53 13.07 2.76
CA LEU A 27 -9.92 13.34 3.14
C LEU A 27 -10.89 12.15 3.01
N LYS A 28 -10.44 11.04 2.43
CA LYS A 28 -11.34 9.92 2.03
C LYS A 28 -10.75 8.55 2.33
N GLY A 29 -9.44 8.49 2.54
CA GLY A 29 -8.72 7.31 2.95
C GLY A 29 -8.74 7.15 4.47
N GLY A 30 -7.66 6.58 5.00
CA GLY A 30 -7.55 6.18 6.39
C GLY A 30 -8.33 4.90 6.69
N GLU A 31 -8.15 4.39 7.90
CA GLU A 31 -8.74 3.13 8.36
C GLU A 31 -10.28 3.11 8.23
N ASP A 32 -10.92 4.25 8.54
CA ASP A 32 -12.38 4.39 8.56
C ASP A 32 -12.97 5.00 7.28
N LYS A 33 -12.14 5.25 6.25
CA LYS A 33 -12.53 5.90 4.98
C LYS A 33 -13.16 7.29 5.16
N GLN A 34 -12.72 8.03 6.17
CA GLN A 34 -13.18 9.38 6.50
C GLN A 34 -12.04 10.41 6.47
N GLY A 35 -10.90 10.03 5.89
CA GLY A 35 -9.66 10.79 5.93
C GLY A 35 -8.73 10.33 7.05
N TRP A 36 -7.47 10.73 6.92
CA TRP A 36 -6.46 10.43 7.94
C TRP A 36 -6.56 11.42 9.10
N PRO A 37 -6.44 10.94 10.35
CA PRO A 37 -6.22 11.84 11.48
C PRO A 37 -4.85 12.52 11.36
N PHE A 38 -4.68 13.61 12.10
CA PHE A 38 -3.35 14.17 12.32
C PHE A 38 -2.59 13.30 13.34
N GLY A 39 -1.35 12.94 13.03
CA GLY A 39 -0.52 12.03 13.83
C GLY A 39 -0.96 10.57 13.76
N GLY A 40 -0.48 9.77 14.73
CA GLY A 40 -0.81 8.35 14.86
C GLY A 40 0.24 7.44 14.22
N ASN A 41 -0.17 6.27 13.71
CA ASN A 41 0.73 5.32 13.07
C ASN A 41 0.19 4.87 11.72
N ILE A 42 1.08 4.74 10.74
CA ILE A 42 0.83 3.92 9.55
C ILE A 42 1.22 2.49 9.89
N PHE A 43 0.23 1.61 10.03
CA PHE A 43 0.48 0.21 10.33
C PHE A 43 0.90 -0.54 9.08
N PHE A 44 2.06 -1.20 9.11
CA PHE A 44 2.56 -2.01 8.00
C PHE A 44 1.53 -3.06 7.58
N SER A 45 0.93 -3.73 8.55
CA SER A 45 -0.08 -4.76 8.34
C SER A 45 -1.31 -4.26 7.57
N ARG A 46 -1.67 -2.99 7.74
CA ARG A 46 -2.82 -2.37 7.06
C ARG A 46 -2.49 -2.02 5.62
N VAL A 47 -1.30 -1.47 5.36
CA VAL A 47 -0.81 -1.23 3.99
C VAL A 47 -0.70 -2.55 3.23
N TYR A 48 -0.10 -3.58 3.86
CA TYR A 48 -0.05 -4.93 3.32
C TYR A 48 -1.45 -5.46 2.98
N GLN A 49 -2.42 -5.27 3.89
CA GLN A 49 -3.80 -5.70 3.69
C GLN A 49 -4.47 -5.01 2.50
N GLN A 50 -4.23 -3.71 2.28
CA GLN A 50 -4.78 -3.00 1.11
C GLN A 50 -4.30 -3.65 -0.19
N VAL A 51 -3.00 -3.93 -0.29
CA VAL A 51 -2.43 -4.59 -1.48
C VAL A 51 -2.94 -6.02 -1.62
N PHE A 52 -2.89 -6.81 -0.55
CA PHE A 52 -3.27 -8.22 -0.59
C PHE A 52 -4.76 -8.43 -0.89
N SER A 53 -5.61 -7.45 -0.56
CA SER A 53 -7.05 -7.49 -0.83
C SER A 53 -7.40 -7.20 -2.29
N VAL A 54 -6.45 -6.77 -3.12
CA VAL A 54 -6.69 -6.52 -4.53
C VAL A 54 -6.94 -7.82 -5.28
N THR A 55 -8.09 -7.91 -5.96
CA THR A 55 -8.43 -9.05 -6.80
C THR A 55 -7.37 -9.27 -7.87
N GLY A 56 -6.81 -10.48 -7.88
CA GLY A 56 -5.75 -10.88 -8.82
C GLY A 56 -4.37 -10.97 -8.16
N VAL A 57 -4.19 -10.40 -6.97
CA VAL A 57 -3.00 -10.66 -6.14
C VAL A 57 -3.09 -12.08 -5.56
N GLU A 58 -1.99 -12.82 -5.69
CA GLU A 58 -1.80 -14.13 -5.08
C GLU A 58 -0.92 -14.04 -3.84
N ARG A 59 0.17 -13.26 -3.93
CA ARG A 59 1.12 -13.06 -2.84
C ARG A 59 1.72 -11.66 -2.88
N VAL A 60 1.91 -11.07 -1.71
CA VAL A 60 2.69 -9.86 -1.51
C VAL A 60 4.07 -10.28 -1.02
N GLU A 61 5.10 -9.92 -1.78
CA GLU A 61 6.48 -10.34 -1.47
C GLU A 61 7.18 -9.34 -0.55
N SER A 62 6.96 -8.05 -0.80
CA SER A 62 7.50 -6.97 0.00
C SER A 62 6.61 -5.75 -0.13
N VAL A 63 6.59 -4.95 0.94
CA VAL A 63 6.02 -3.60 1.00
C VAL A 63 7.05 -2.76 1.76
N ILE A 64 7.43 -1.63 1.20
CA ILE A 64 8.27 -0.64 1.87
C ILE A 64 7.43 0.62 2.01
N ILE A 65 7.51 1.24 3.19
CA ILE A 65 6.88 2.54 3.45
C ILE A 65 8.02 3.56 3.49
N GLU A 66 8.00 4.49 2.55
CA GLU A 66 8.88 5.65 2.56
C GLU A 66 8.10 6.86 3.06
N LEU A 67 8.65 7.59 4.02
CA LEU A 67 8.08 8.84 4.53
C LEU A 67 9.12 9.95 4.37
N ASP A 68 8.78 10.98 3.61
CA ASP A 68 9.65 12.14 3.36
C ASP A 68 11.08 11.79 2.88
N GLY A 69 11.22 10.73 2.08
CA GLY A 69 12.48 10.23 1.54
C GLY A 69 13.24 9.24 2.44
N GLU A 70 12.68 8.89 3.60
CA GLU A 70 13.26 7.92 4.53
C GLU A 70 12.46 6.61 4.49
N GLU A 71 13.14 5.53 4.08
CA GLU A 71 12.54 4.20 4.07
C GLU A 71 12.45 3.63 5.49
N ALA A 72 11.25 3.22 5.88
CA ALA A 72 11.05 2.44 7.09
C ALA A 72 11.58 1.01 6.91
N PRO A 73 12.15 0.40 7.97
CA PRO A 73 12.50 -1.02 7.92
C PRO A 73 11.28 -1.88 7.56
N GLU A 74 11.50 -2.93 6.77
CA GLU A 74 10.42 -3.84 6.38
C GLU A 74 9.70 -4.43 7.62
N CYS A 75 8.40 -4.65 7.48
CA CYS A 75 7.54 -5.17 8.55
C CYS A 75 7.48 -4.29 9.82
N ARG A 76 7.68 -2.96 9.70
CA ARG A 76 7.54 -2.01 10.81
C ARG A 76 6.48 -0.96 10.55
N ASP A 77 5.79 -0.60 11.63
CA ASP A 77 4.88 0.53 11.64
C ASP A 77 5.66 1.85 11.62
N VAL A 78 5.11 2.84 10.94
CA VAL A 78 5.70 4.19 10.84
C VAL A 78 4.93 5.14 11.75
N PRO A 79 5.53 5.62 12.84
CA PRO A 79 4.90 6.63 13.68
C PRO A 79 4.88 7.97 12.95
N ILE A 80 3.78 8.70 13.12
CA ILE A 80 3.54 10.03 12.55
C ILE A 80 3.40 11.00 13.71
N ASP A 81 4.20 12.07 13.66
CA ASP A 81 4.18 13.10 14.69
C ASP A 81 2.83 13.80 14.79
N ASP A 82 2.50 14.23 16.01
CA ASP A 82 1.26 14.96 16.29
C ASP A 82 1.15 16.21 15.40
N GLY A 83 -0.03 16.41 14.82
CA GLY A 83 -0.30 17.57 13.95
C GLY A 83 0.17 17.41 12.51
N ILE A 84 0.74 16.27 12.12
CA ILE A 84 1.10 15.96 10.73
C ILE A 84 -0.02 15.16 10.05
N LEU A 85 -0.39 15.56 8.83
CA LEU A 85 -1.34 14.83 7.99
C LEU A 85 -0.59 14.05 6.92
N VAL A 86 -0.87 12.75 6.82
CA VAL A 86 -0.28 11.89 5.80
C VAL A 86 -1.09 11.91 4.50
N TYR A 87 -0.37 11.84 3.38
CA TYR A 87 -0.93 11.58 2.06
C TYR A 87 0.16 11.05 1.13
N SER A 88 -0.25 10.41 0.03
CA SER A 88 0.64 10.06 -1.07
C SER A 88 -0.02 10.39 -2.40
N THR A 89 0.78 10.54 -3.45
CA THR A 89 0.30 10.86 -4.81
C THR A 89 0.73 9.84 -5.86
N GLU A 90 1.71 9.00 -5.55
CA GLU A 90 2.24 7.96 -6.43
C GLU A 90 2.80 6.82 -5.59
N HIS A 91 2.83 5.62 -6.16
CA HIS A 91 3.41 4.42 -5.54
C HIS A 91 4.18 3.64 -6.61
N GLU A 92 5.39 3.19 -6.29
CA GLU A 92 6.11 2.28 -7.17
C GLU A 92 5.59 0.85 -7.00
N VAL A 93 4.95 0.32 -8.04
CA VAL A 93 4.36 -1.03 -8.00
C VAL A 93 4.93 -1.92 -9.11
N THR A 94 5.49 -3.05 -8.68
CA THR A 94 5.95 -4.13 -9.57
C THR A 94 5.12 -5.39 -9.35
N VAL A 95 4.57 -5.93 -10.44
CA VAL A 95 3.74 -7.15 -10.43
C VAL A 95 4.32 -8.16 -11.42
N ASN A 96 4.51 -9.40 -10.95
CA ASN A 96 5.03 -10.52 -11.73
C ASN A 96 4.10 -11.74 -11.56
N TYR A 97 4.25 -12.75 -12.41
CA TYR A 97 3.71 -14.09 -12.13
C TYR A 97 4.71 -14.89 -11.29
N SER A 98 4.24 -15.90 -10.56
CA SER A 98 5.15 -16.90 -10.03
C SER A 98 5.58 -17.82 -11.16
N PHE A 99 6.84 -17.75 -11.56
CA PHE A 99 7.45 -18.84 -12.30
C PHE A 99 7.94 -19.83 -11.24
N GLU A 100 7.29 -20.99 -11.13
CA GLU A 100 7.88 -22.12 -10.41
C GLU A 100 9.04 -22.64 -11.28
N GLU A 101 10.28 -22.55 -10.76
CA GLU A 101 11.42 -23.33 -11.28
C GLU A 101 11.32 -24.80 -10.83
#